data_AF-A0A836TZ96-F1
#
_entry.id   AF-A0A836TZ96-F1
#
_cell.length_a   1.000
_cell.length_b   1.000
_cell.length_c   1.000
_cell.angle_alpha   90.00
_cell.angle_beta   90.00
_cell.angle_gamma   90.00
#
_symmetry.space_group_name_H-M   'P 1'
#
loop_
_entity.id
_entity.type
_entity.pdbx_description
1 polymer ?
#
loop_
_entity_poly.entity_id
_entity_poly.type
_entity_poly.pdbx_seq_one_letter_code
_entity_poly.pdbx_strand_id
1 'polypeptide(L)'
;NILGQVAASLLWMHLYHPQGGPVNAILTGLGLGFVGDAWLAQENLYWALVPMSIWAAAGFNMILFLAAMESIPQTVYEAAEIDGASPWLQFWTITMPLIWEVLSISIVFMIIGGMKAFEVIWLLTNQSPTSDNHVIGTRMVQAMFEEFHVGEATAIAVILFMIVFFGTTVTLRLMRRETVEF
;
A
#
# COMPACT_ATOMS: atom_id res chain seq x y z
N ASN A 1 3.46 5.48 -10.43
CA ASN A 1 2.18 5.97 -9.90
C ASN A 1 1.64 7.02 -10.87
N ILE A 2 0.47 6.80 -11.49
CA ILE A 2 -0.05 7.71 -12.53
C ILE A 2 -0.81 8.89 -11.89
N LEU A 3 -1.31 8.71 -10.66
CA LEU A 3 -1.86 9.78 -9.83
C LEU A 3 -0.92 10.06 -8.66
N GLY A 4 -0.72 11.32 -8.32
CA GLY A 4 0.00 11.70 -7.11
C GLY A 4 -0.75 11.21 -5.87
N GLN A 5 -0.02 10.75 -4.85
CA GLN A 5 -0.61 10.20 -3.61
C GLN A 5 -1.52 11.21 -2.90
N VAL A 6 -1.20 12.50 -2.97
CA VAL A 6 -2.05 13.60 -2.47
C VAL A 6 -3.38 13.67 -3.22
N ALA A 7 -3.37 13.58 -4.56
CA ALA A 7 -4.59 13.62 -5.36
C ALA A 7 -5.50 12.41 -5.08
N ALA A 8 -4.90 11.21 -4.93
CA ALA A 8 -5.64 10.03 -4.51
C ALA A 8 -6.27 10.22 -3.12
N SER A 9 -5.54 10.84 -2.17
CA SER A 9 -6.04 11.13 -0.82
C SER A 9 -7.27 12.05 -0.86
N LEU A 10 -7.20 13.13 -1.64
CA LEU A 10 -8.32 14.08 -1.79
C LEU A 10 -9.56 13.42 -2.43
N LEU A 11 -9.36 12.56 -3.42
CA LEU A 11 -10.46 11.79 -4.02
C LEU A 11 -11.13 10.89 -2.99
N TRP A 12 -10.35 10.13 -2.22
CA TRP A 12 -10.89 9.23 -1.20
C TRP A 12 -11.55 9.98 -0.04
N MET A 13 -11.03 11.15 0.37
CA MET A 13 -11.72 12.02 1.32
C MET A 13 -13.12 12.41 0.84
N HIS A 14 -13.29 12.67 -0.46
CA HIS A 14 -14.60 12.95 -1.04
C HIS A 14 -15.50 11.71 -1.06
N LEU A 15 -14.94 10.53 -1.40
CA LEU A 15 -15.68 9.26 -1.37
C LEU A 15 -16.19 8.91 0.03
N TYR A 16 -15.40 9.21 1.05
CA TYR A 16 -15.68 8.99 2.47
C TYR A 16 -16.49 10.11 3.14
N HIS A 17 -16.88 11.14 2.39
CA HIS A 17 -17.57 12.30 2.97
C HIS A 17 -18.86 11.85 3.71
N PRO A 18 -19.03 12.20 4.99
CA PRO A 18 -20.18 11.72 5.78
C PRO A 18 -21.53 12.15 5.17
N GLN A 19 -21.59 13.35 4.61
CA GLN A 19 -22.79 13.92 3.97
C GLN A 19 -22.69 13.76 2.45
N GLY A 20 -23.06 12.60 1.92
CA GLY A 20 -23.18 12.39 0.47
C GLY A 20 -22.00 11.70 -0.22
N GLY A 21 -21.02 11.18 0.53
CA GLY A 21 -19.99 10.32 -0.03
C GLY A 21 -20.58 8.99 -0.54
N PRO A 22 -20.27 8.56 -1.77
CA PRO A 22 -20.83 7.34 -2.37
C PRO A 22 -20.53 6.07 -1.56
N VAL A 23 -19.37 6.00 -0.89
CA VAL A 23 -19.04 4.83 -0.03
C VAL A 23 -20.02 4.74 1.14
N ASN A 24 -20.28 5.86 1.81
CA ASN A 24 -21.21 5.89 2.92
C ASN A 24 -22.66 5.61 2.49
N ALA A 25 -23.05 6.14 1.32
CA ALA A 25 -24.38 5.90 0.75
C ALA A 25 -24.62 4.42 0.42
N ILE A 26 -23.63 3.76 -0.19
CA ILE A 26 -23.72 2.33 -0.52
C ILE A 26 -23.80 1.49 0.76
N LEU A 27 -22.94 1.75 1.75
CA LEU A 27 -22.92 0.96 2.98
C LEU A 27 -24.18 1.14 3.82
N THR A 28 -24.70 2.37 3.89
CA THR A 28 -26.00 2.64 4.52
C THR A 28 -27.13 1.92 3.77
N GLY A 29 -27.11 1.93 2.44
CA GLY A 29 -28.08 1.20 1.61
C GLY A 29 -28.04 -0.32 1.79
N LEU A 30 -26.87 -0.89 2.11
CA LEU A 30 -26.69 -2.30 2.43
C LEU A 30 -27.03 -2.65 3.90
N GLY A 31 -27.45 -1.69 4.72
CA GLY A 31 -27.71 -1.88 6.14
C GLY A 31 -26.46 -2.09 6.99
N LEU A 32 -25.26 -1.89 6.41
CA LEU A 32 -23.95 -1.99 7.05
C LEU A 32 -23.44 -0.62 7.52
N GLY A 33 -24.32 0.38 7.59
CA GLY A 33 -23.95 1.76 7.83
C GLY A 33 -23.27 1.94 9.19
N PHE A 34 -22.06 2.52 9.17
CA PHE A 34 -21.53 3.26 10.30
C PHE A 34 -22.42 4.51 10.48
N VAL A 35 -23.57 4.34 11.12
CA VAL A 35 -24.49 5.44 11.43
C VAL A 35 -23.86 6.28 12.53
N GLY A 36 -23.11 7.32 12.15
CA GLY A 36 -22.57 8.32 13.06
C GLY A 36 -21.04 8.39 13.15
N ASP A 37 -20.32 7.33 12.76
CA ASP A 37 -18.87 7.35 12.77
C ASP A 37 -18.33 7.79 11.41
N ALA A 38 -17.71 8.97 11.37
CA ALA A 38 -17.01 9.39 10.18
C ALA A 38 -15.88 8.39 9.89
N TRP A 39 -15.79 7.87 8.66
CA TRP A 39 -14.63 7.10 8.17
C TRP A 39 -13.30 7.85 8.40
N LEU A 40 -13.39 9.17 8.37
CA LEU A 40 -12.29 10.11 8.62
C LEU A 40 -12.13 10.47 10.11
N ALA A 41 -12.97 9.92 10.99
CA ALA A 41 -12.74 10.02 12.43
C ALA A 41 -11.41 9.32 12.74
N GLN A 42 -10.62 9.95 13.58
CA GLN A 42 -9.27 9.48 13.88
C GLN A 42 -9.27 8.08 14.50
N GLU A 43 -10.29 7.71 15.28
CA GLU A 43 -10.44 6.37 15.85
C GLU A 43 -10.57 5.27 14.78
N ASN A 44 -11.08 5.62 13.59
CA ASN A 44 -11.32 4.71 12.48
C ASN A 44 -10.36 4.92 11.30
N LEU A 45 -9.31 5.73 11.47
CA LEU A 45 -8.45 6.19 10.39
C LEU A 45 -7.89 5.04 9.54
N TYR A 46 -7.45 3.96 10.18
CA TYR A 46 -6.87 2.80 9.49
C TYR A 46 -7.90 2.05 8.62
N TRP A 47 -9.19 2.04 9.01
CA TRP A 47 -10.26 1.46 8.20
C TRP A 47 -10.51 2.24 6.90
N ALA A 48 -10.24 3.54 6.89
CA ALA A 48 -10.24 4.36 5.69
C ALA A 48 -8.92 4.27 4.90
N LEU A 49 -7.78 4.22 5.60
CA LEU A 49 -6.46 4.27 4.98
C LEU A 49 -6.10 2.97 4.26
N VAL A 50 -6.45 1.80 4.80
CA VAL A 50 -6.08 0.50 4.22
C VAL A 50 -6.72 0.24 2.85
N PRO A 51 -8.05 0.37 2.67
CA PRO A 51 -8.69 0.16 1.36
C PRO A 51 -8.17 1.15 0.30
N MET A 52 -7.99 2.41 0.69
CA MET A 52 -7.41 3.43 -0.18
C MET A 52 -5.99 3.05 -0.63
N SER A 53 -5.15 2.58 0.28
CA SER A 53 -3.77 2.19 -0.01
C SER A 53 -3.72 0.97 -0.94
N ILE A 54 -4.59 -0.02 -0.71
CA ILE A 54 -4.74 -1.19 -1.59
C ILE A 54 -5.15 -0.75 -3.00
N TRP A 55 -6.16 0.11 -3.11
CA TRP A 55 -6.64 0.61 -4.39
C TRP A 55 -5.55 1.38 -5.15
N ALA A 56 -4.82 2.27 -4.47
CA ALA A 56 -3.74 3.05 -5.06
C ALA A 56 -2.59 2.17 -5.58
N ALA A 57 -2.30 1.07 -4.88
CA ALA A 57 -1.27 0.11 -5.27
C ALA A 57 -1.73 -0.87 -6.36
N ALA A 58 -3.03 -1.21 -6.40
CA ALA A 58 -3.57 -2.25 -7.26
C ALA A 58 -3.30 -2.01 -8.75
N GLY A 59 -3.52 -0.77 -9.23
CA GLY A 59 -3.37 -0.47 -10.67
C GLY A 59 -1.96 -0.72 -11.20
N PHE A 60 -0.94 -0.26 -10.47
CA PHE A 60 0.47 -0.46 -10.87
C PHE A 60 0.88 -1.93 -10.77
N ASN A 61 0.56 -2.58 -9.65
CA ASN A 61 0.95 -3.96 -9.42
C ASN A 61 0.24 -4.93 -10.36
N MET A 62 -1.01 -4.68 -10.72
CA MET A 62 -1.75 -5.50 -11.70
C MET A 62 -1.05 -5.51 -13.06
N ILE A 63 -0.67 -4.34 -13.59
CA ILE A 63 0.04 -4.25 -14.88
C ILE A 63 1.39 -4.97 -14.79
N LEU A 64 2.10 -4.75 -13.68
CA LEU A 64 3.41 -5.35 -13.45
C LEU A 64 3.32 -6.90 -13.39
N PHE A 65 2.32 -7.45 -12.70
CA PHE A 65 2.10 -8.88 -12.60
C PHE A 65 1.61 -9.49 -13.92
N LEU A 66 0.74 -8.78 -14.65
CA LEU A 66 0.30 -9.24 -15.98
C LEU A 66 1.48 -9.36 -16.95
N ALA A 67 2.34 -8.33 -17.02
CA ALA A 67 3.54 -8.37 -17.85
C ALA A 67 4.49 -9.52 -17.47
N ALA A 68 4.63 -9.80 -16.17
CA ALA A 68 5.44 -10.93 -15.70
C ALA A 68 4.82 -12.28 -16.09
N MET A 69 3.51 -12.44 -15.96
CA MET A 69 2.82 -13.67 -16.36
C MET A 69 2.86 -13.89 -17.88
N GLU A 70 2.78 -12.83 -18.68
CA GLU A 70 2.92 -12.91 -20.14
C GLU A 70 4.30 -13.39 -20.60
N SER A 71 5.35 -13.19 -19.79
CA SER A 71 6.68 -13.72 -20.11
C SER A 71 6.82 -15.23 -19.93
N ILE A 72 5.87 -15.90 -19.26
CA ILE A 72 5.92 -17.35 -19.04
C ILE A 72 5.47 -18.06 -20.33
N PRO A 73 6.29 -18.94 -20.92
CA PRO A 73 5.91 -19.66 -22.13
C PRO A 73 4.66 -20.51 -21.92
N GLN A 74 3.72 -20.44 -22.87
CA GLN A 74 2.47 -21.20 -22.81
C GLN A 74 2.70 -22.72 -22.77
N THR A 75 3.81 -23.20 -23.35
CA THR A 75 4.21 -24.62 -23.36
C THR A 75 4.38 -25.20 -21.95
N VAL A 76 4.77 -24.39 -20.96
CA VAL A 76 4.90 -24.83 -19.56
C VAL A 76 3.53 -25.17 -18.96
N TYR A 77 2.50 -24.39 -19.30
CA TYR A 77 1.12 -24.64 -18.86
C TYR A 77 0.50 -25.83 -19.60
N GLU A 78 0.74 -25.95 -20.92
CA GLU A 78 0.27 -27.09 -21.71
C GLU A 78 0.86 -28.43 -21.22
N ALA A 79 2.15 -28.45 -20.89
CA ALA A 79 2.78 -29.63 -20.30
C ALA A 79 2.14 -30.01 -18.95
N ALA A 80 1.89 -29.02 -18.09
CA ALA A 80 1.25 -29.24 -16.80
C ALA A 80 -0.20 -29.74 -16.94
N GLU A 81 -0.93 -29.29 -17.96
CA GLU A 81 -2.28 -29.77 -18.27
C GLU A 81 -2.28 -31.22 -18.74
N ILE A 82 -1.30 -31.62 -19.56
CA ILE A 82 -1.09 -33.02 -19.97
C ILE A 82 -0.80 -33.91 -18.75
N ASP A 83 -0.05 -33.40 -17.77
CA ASP A 83 0.23 -34.07 -16.50
C ASP A 83 -0.96 -34.06 -15.52
N GLY A 84 -2.09 -33.45 -15.89
CA GLY A 84 -3.32 -33.41 -15.08
C GLY A 84 -3.29 -32.37 -13.95
N ALA A 85 -2.40 -31.37 -14.01
CA ALA A 85 -2.34 -30.31 -13.00
C ALA A 85 -3.55 -29.37 -13.11
N SER A 86 -4.26 -29.18 -11.99
CA SER A 86 -5.37 -28.23 -11.90
C SER A 86 -4.89 -26.77 -11.96
N PRO A 87 -5.74 -25.79 -12.36
CA PRO A 87 -5.34 -24.38 -12.41
C PRO A 87 -4.81 -23.83 -11.09
N TRP A 88 -5.35 -24.31 -9.95
CA TRP A 88 -4.85 -23.95 -8.63
C TRP A 88 -3.44 -24.48 -8.39
N LEU A 89 -3.16 -25.74 -8.78
CA LEU A 89 -1.84 -26.31 -8.68
C LEU A 89 -0.86 -25.53 -9.58
N GLN A 90 -1.23 -25.30 -10.84
CA GLN A 90 -0.45 -24.52 -11.80
C GLN A 90 -0.09 -23.12 -11.26
N PHE A 91 -1.03 -22.42 -10.61
CA PHE A 91 -0.74 -21.12 -10.01
C PHE A 91 0.37 -21.20 -8.95
N TRP A 92 0.30 -22.15 -8.03
CA TRP A 92 1.25 -22.26 -6.93
C TRP A 92 2.59 -22.89 -7.31
N THR A 93 2.64 -23.76 -8.31
CA THR A 93 3.85 -24.47 -8.73
C THR A 93 4.54 -23.86 -9.94
N ILE A 94 3.80 -23.16 -10.80
CA ILE A 94 4.31 -22.54 -12.03
C ILE A 94 4.23 -21.03 -11.85
N THR A 95 3.04 -20.42 -11.93
CA THR A 95 2.92 -18.96 -12.03
C THR A 95 3.64 -18.22 -10.90
N MET A 96 3.32 -18.51 -9.64
CA MET A 96 3.83 -17.79 -8.46
C MET A 96 5.36 -17.91 -8.30
N PRO A 97 5.98 -19.11 -8.40
CA PRO A 97 7.44 -19.25 -8.38
C PRO A 97 8.16 -18.45 -9.47
N LEU A 98 7.59 -18.34 -10.66
CA LEU A 98 8.27 -17.76 -11.82
C LEU A 98 8.18 -16.25 -11.87
N ILE A 99 7.06 -15.68 -11.43
CA ILE A 99 6.92 -14.24 -11.26
C ILE A 99 7.47 -13.76 -9.92
N TRP A 100 8.13 -14.63 -9.14
CA TRP A 100 8.57 -14.34 -7.77
C TRP A 100 9.43 -13.09 -7.66
N GLU A 101 10.33 -12.87 -8.62
CA GLU A 101 11.17 -11.66 -8.64
C GLU A 101 10.33 -10.39 -8.73
N VAL A 102 9.33 -10.40 -9.60
CA VAL A 102 8.41 -9.28 -9.80
C VAL A 102 7.50 -9.08 -8.58
N LEU A 103 6.97 -10.16 -8.00
CA LEU A 103 6.22 -10.13 -6.75
C LEU A 103 7.07 -9.55 -5.61
N SER A 104 8.34 -9.93 -5.54
CA SER A 104 9.27 -9.47 -4.51
C SER A 104 9.52 -7.97 -4.61
N ILE A 105 9.75 -7.45 -5.82
CA ILE A 105 9.91 -6.02 -6.06
C ILE A 105 8.63 -5.25 -5.66
N SER A 106 7.45 -5.75 -6.04
CA SER A 106 6.18 -5.16 -5.64
C SER A 106 6.02 -5.10 -4.11
N ILE A 107 6.32 -6.19 -3.41
CA ILE A 107 6.21 -6.26 -1.94
C ILE A 107 7.17 -5.26 -1.27
N VAL A 108 8.40 -5.14 -1.77
CA VAL A 108 9.36 -4.13 -1.29
C VAL A 108 8.79 -2.72 -1.46
N PHE A 109 8.23 -2.40 -2.62
CA PHE A 109 7.60 -1.09 -2.84
C PHE A 109 6.40 -0.84 -1.93
N MET A 110 5.58 -1.85 -1.66
CA MET A 110 4.47 -1.72 -0.70
C MET A 110 4.97 -1.46 0.73
N ILE A 111 6.04 -2.14 1.16
CA ILE A 111 6.64 -1.93 2.48
C ILE A 111 7.20 -0.50 2.58
N ILE A 112 7.96 -0.05 1.59
CA ILE A 112 8.47 1.33 1.53
C ILE A 112 7.31 2.33 1.58
N GLY A 113 6.25 2.08 0.81
CA GLY A 113 5.04 2.90 0.80
C GLY A 113 4.38 3.00 2.18
N GLY A 114 4.26 1.88 2.90
CA GLY A 114 3.74 1.83 4.26
C GLY A 114 4.59 2.62 5.25
N MET A 115 5.92 2.51 5.17
CA MET A 115 6.84 3.28 6.01
C MET A 115 6.75 4.79 5.75
N LYS A 116 6.32 5.18 4.54
CA LYS A 116 6.09 6.57 4.12
C LYS A 116 4.62 7.01 4.22
N ALA A 117 3.74 6.22 4.84
CA ALA A 117 2.31 6.52 4.90
C ALA A 117 1.95 7.79 5.71
N PHE A 118 2.92 8.40 6.40
CA PHE A 118 2.74 9.62 7.18
C PHE A 118 2.14 10.78 6.38
N GLU A 119 2.44 10.89 5.08
CA GLU A 119 1.89 11.95 4.22
C GLU A 119 0.35 11.85 4.14
N VAL A 120 -0.17 10.62 3.98
CA VAL A 120 -1.62 10.36 3.90
C VAL A 120 -2.27 10.54 5.27
N ILE A 121 -1.63 10.03 6.33
CA ILE A 121 -2.11 10.20 7.72
C ILE A 121 -2.23 11.69 8.05
N TRP A 122 -1.23 12.49 7.72
CA TRP A 122 -1.23 13.93 7.93
C TRP A 122 -2.40 14.62 7.21
N LEU A 123 -2.66 14.27 5.95
CA LEU A 123 -3.77 14.83 5.17
C LEU A 123 -5.14 14.44 5.74
N LEU A 124 -5.34 13.14 6.03
CA LEU A 124 -6.63 12.62 6.49
C LEU A 124 -6.99 13.09 7.90
N THR A 125 -6.01 13.36 8.76
CA THR A 125 -6.22 13.88 10.13
C THR A 125 -6.31 15.40 10.18
N ASN A 126 -6.43 16.07 9.02
CA ASN A 126 -6.41 17.52 8.90
C ASN A 126 -5.21 18.15 9.64
N GLN A 127 -4.04 17.54 9.47
CA GLN A 127 -2.77 17.99 10.04
C GLN A 127 -2.70 17.93 11.58
N SER A 128 -3.65 17.24 12.23
CA SER A 128 -3.67 17.14 13.70
C SER A 128 -3.89 15.69 14.17
N PRO A 129 -2.96 14.76 13.89
CA PRO A 129 -3.08 13.37 14.30
C PRO A 129 -3.01 13.21 15.82
N THR A 130 -3.98 12.49 16.40
CA THR A 130 -4.00 12.05 17.80
C THR A 130 -2.88 11.05 18.08
N SER A 131 -2.60 10.82 19.36
CA SER A 131 -1.57 9.89 19.84
C SER A 131 -1.63 8.51 19.18
N ASP A 132 -2.83 8.00 18.91
CA ASP A 132 -3.06 6.66 18.35
C ASP A 132 -2.75 6.57 16.84
N ASN A 133 -2.74 7.71 16.15
CA ASN A 133 -2.44 7.82 14.72
C ASN A 133 -1.09 8.48 14.44
N HIS A 134 -0.37 8.84 15.51
CA HIS A 134 0.88 9.57 15.40
C HIS A 134 2.02 8.61 15.02
N VAL A 135 2.61 8.83 13.85
CA VAL A 135 3.76 8.07 13.35
C VAL A 135 5.01 8.96 13.29
N ILE A 136 6.19 8.34 13.18
CA ILE A 136 7.48 9.07 13.15
C ILE A 136 7.47 10.20 12.11
N GLY A 137 6.88 9.95 10.93
CA GLY A 137 6.79 10.95 9.89
C GLY A 137 5.80 12.09 10.19
N THR A 138 4.71 11.86 10.92
CA THR A 138 3.80 12.96 11.32
C THR A 138 4.44 13.83 12.38
N ARG A 139 5.21 13.24 13.30
CA ARG A 139 6.00 13.98 14.30
C ARG A 139 7.02 14.90 13.62
N MET A 140 7.70 14.40 12.59
CA MET A 140 8.66 15.17 11.80
C MET A 140 7.99 16.41 11.18
N VAL A 141 6.82 16.23 10.55
CA VAL A 141 6.08 17.32 9.89
C VAL A 141 5.59 18.33 10.92
N GLN A 142 5.04 17.88 12.05
CA GLN A 142 4.63 18.75 13.15
C GLN A 142 5.79 19.59 13.71
N ALA A 143 6.93 18.94 14.02
CA ALA A 143 8.12 19.62 14.51
C ALA A 143 8.63 20.69 13.51
N MET A 144 8.54 20.40 12.21
CA MET A 144 9.02 21.31 11.15
C MET A 144 8.11 22.52 10.93
N PHE A 145 6.79 22.29 10.83
CA PHE A 145 5.84 23.28 10.31
C PHE A 145 4.93 23.91 11.36
N GLU A 146 4.69 23.25 12.50
CA GLU A 146 3.89 23.81 13.59
C GLU A 146 4.76 24.41 14.69
N GLU A 147 5.77 23.64 15.13
CA GLU A 147 6.63 24.04 16.25
C GLU A 147 7.88 24.83 15.81
N PHE A 148 8.20 24.81 14.51
CA PHE A 148 9.41 25.41 13.93
C PHE A 148 10.74 24.89 14.56
N HIS A 149 10.73 23.69 15.14
CA HIS A 149 11.89 22.98 15.66
C HIS A 149 12.64 22.25 14.52
N VAL A 150 13.26 23.04 13.63
CA VAL A 150 13.95 22.52 12.42
C VAL A 150 15.05 21.50 12.75
N GLY A 151 15.79 21.71 13.84
CA GLY A 151 16.84 20.78 14.28
C GLY A 151 16.30 19.40 14.66
N GLU A 152 15.17 19.38 15.40
CA GLU A 152 14.49 18.13 15.76
C GLU A 152 13.91 17.44 14.53
N ALA A 153 13.19 18.19 13.68
CA ALA A 153 12.62 17.64 12.45
C ALA A 153 13.68 17.01 11.54
N THR A 154 14.84 17.66 11.42
CA THR A 154 15.95 17.12 10.62
C THR A 154 16.55 15.85 11.23
N ALA A 155 16.68 15.78 12.57
CA ALA A 155 17.13 14.57 13.23
C ALA A 155 16.15 13.40 13.02
N ILE A 156 14.85 13.65 13.12
CA ILE A 156 13.81 12.65 12.85
C ILE A 156 13.87 12.21 11.38
N ALA A 157 14.05 13.12 10.43
CA ALA A 157 14.17 12.81 9.00
C ALA A 157 15.35 11.86 8.73
N VAL A 158 16.50 12.09 9.36
CA VAL A 158 17.68 11.21 9.23
C VAL A 158 17.41 9.83 9.83
N ILE A 159 16.77 9.76 10.99
CA ILE A 159 16.39 8.48 11.62
C ILE A 159 15.42 7.71 10.72
N LEU A 160 14.39 8.38 10.19
CA LEU A 160 13.42 7.78 9.29
C LEU A 160 14.08 7.27 8.01
N PHE A 161 15.01 8.05 7.43
CA PHE A 161 15.81 7.62 6.29
C PHE A 161 16.58 6.33 6.60
N MET A 162 17.26 6.26 7.75
CA MET A 162 18.00 5.05 8.15
C MET A 162 17.08 3.84 8.33
N ILE A 163 15.91 4.03 8.96
CA ILE A 163 14.91 2.96 9.12
C ILE A 163 14.43 2.45 7.77
N VAL A 164 14.06 3.35 6.84
CA VAL A 164 13.63 2.98 5.48
C VAL A 164 14.76 2.30 4.71
N PHE A 165 15.99 2.82 4.79
CA PHE A 165 17.15 2.28 4.10
C PHE A 165 17.48 0.85 4.56
N PHE A 166 17.59 0.62 5.87
CA PHE A 166 17.86 -0.70 6.41
C PHE A 166 16.70 -1.65 6.20
N GLY A 167 15.46 -1.18 6.43
CA GLY A 167 14.25 -1.96 6.17
C GLY A 167 14.21 -2.47 4.73
N THR A 168 14.39 -1.56 3.77
CA THR A 168 14.44 -1.90 2.34
C THR A 168 15.55 -2.89 2.02
N THR A 169 16.76 -2.66 2.55
CA THR A 169 17.92 -3.53 2.29
C THR A 169 17.68 -4.94 2.85
N VAL A 170 17.12 -5.05 4.05
CA VAL A 170 16.77 -6.33 4.67
C VAL A 170 15.67 -7.03 3.87
N THR A 171 14.59 -6.33 3.50
CA THR A 171 13.51 -6.90 2.69
C THR A 171 14.04 -7.40 1.35
N LEU A 172 14.81 -6.61 0.61
CA LEU A 172 15.41 -7.04 -0.66
C LEU A 172 16.31 -8.27 -0.48
N ARG A 173 17.11 -8.32 0.59
CA ARG A 173 18.00 -9.45 0.85
C ARG A 173 17.25 -10.73 1.23
N LEU A 174 16.18 -10.62 2.02
CA LEU A 174 15.35 -11.76 2.43
C LEU A 174 14.50 -12.30 1.27
N MET A 175 14.07 -11.43 0.36
CA MET A 175 13.20 -11.81 -0.76
C MET A 175 13.97 -12.30 -1.99
N ARG A 176 15.29 -12.09 -2.03
CA ARG A 176 16.15 -12.56 -3.11
C ARG A 176 16.16 -14.09 -3.16
N ARG A 177 15.50 -14.66 -4.16
CA ARG A 177 15.62 -16.07 -4.54
C ARG A 177 16.48 -16.18 -5.79
N GLU A 178 17.12 -17.33 -5.99
CA GLU A 178 17.78 -17.63 -7.26
C GLU A 178 16.73 -17.63 -8.36
N THR A 179 16.96 -16.85 -9.41
CA THR A 179 16.08 -16.77 -10.57
C THR A 179 16.04 -18.15 -11.21
N VAL A 180 14.89 -18.81 -11.18
CA VAL A 180 14.70 -20.10 -11.84
C VAL A 180 14.53 -19.78 -13.32
N GLU A 181 15.64 -19.82 -14.06
CA GLU A 181 15.62 -19.74 -15.52
C GLU A 181 15.07 -21.06 -16.09
N PHE A 182 14.34 -20.93 -17.20
CA PHE A 182 13.71 -22.04 -17.92
C PHE A 182 14.42 -22.32 -19.24
#